data_AF-A0A8J7VZT9-F1
#
_entry.id   AF-A0A8J7VZT9-F1
#
_cell.length_a   1.000
_cell.length_b   1.000
_cell.length_c   1.000
_cell.angle_alpha   90.00
_cell.angle_beta   90.00
_cell.angle_gamma   90.00
#
_symmetry.space_group_name_H-M   'P 1'
#
loop_
_entity.id
_entity.type
_entity.pdbx_description
1 polymer ?
#
loop_
_entity_poly.entity_id
_entity_poly.type
_entity_poly.pdbx_seq_one_letter_code
_entity_poly.pdbx_strand_id
1 'polypeptide(L)'
;MEYRNLKKYGLTERFEQEATMYEELFLARVSEQHRDLYKVICEEGELNAGVSGKLAYEAYDAADYPAVGDWVMIDRQRDDSGNAVIHKILRRKSVFERKAAGTSQTIQIVAANIDILFICMSLNADFNLRRLERYLTVAWDSMAVPVIVLTKSDLCNDLSLRLSEIAAVSAGSDVVVCSGMEENGYESILPYLKTGSTIAFIGSSGVGKSTLINRLMGREVLATKEIREDDRGRHTTTHRQLLLLPDGGVVIDTPGMRELQLESGNLSKTFEEIEELASQCKYGDCSHTTEPGCALRKAIETGIISRERFESYQKLQKELGYEGLNSRQLEQEKIKRMFGSKGEMKQTMKYVKNKHKR
;
A
#
# COMPACT_ATOMS: atom_id res chain seq x y z
N MET A 1 -0.82 -22.57 -25.09
CA MET A 1 -0.81 -21.34 -25.89
C MET A 1 0.50 -20.62 -25.62
N GLU A 2 1.11 -19.95 -26.59
CA GLU A 2 2.34 -19.17 -26.36
C GLU A 2 1.93 -17.72 -26.06
N TYR A 3 1.93 -17.34 -24.79
CA TYR A 3 1.47 -16.01 -24.34
C TYR A 3 2.56 -14.94 -24.48
N ARG A 4 2.89 -14.53 -25.70
CA ARG A 4 3.98 -13.58 -25.97
C ARG A 4 3.63 -12.17 -25.50
N ASN A 5 2.38 -11.75 -25.67
CA ASN A 5 1.93 -10.43 -25.27
C ASN A 5 1.78 -10.35 -23.74
N LEU A 6 1.06 -11.30 -23.14
CA LEU A 6 0.79 -11.27 -21.69
C LEU A 6 2.05 -11.37 -20.83
N LYS A 7 3.14 -11.99 -21.33
CA LYS A 7 4.45 -11.97 -20.65
C LYS A 7 5.02 -10.57 -20.44
N LYS A 8 4.79 -9.65 -21.39
CA LYS A 8 5.16 -8.22 -21.21
C LYS A 8 4.39 -7.60 -20.05
N TYR A 9 3.15 -8.04 -19.88
CA TYR A 9 2.25 -7.65 -18.81
C TYR A 9 2.38 -8.51 -17.56
N GLY A 10 3.51 -9.16 -17.30
CA GLY A 10 3.74 -9.83 -16.01
C GLY A 10 3.17 -11.23 -15.87
N LEU A 11 2.82 -11.89 -16.97
CA LEU A 11 2.42 -13.29 -16.91
C LEU A 11 3.59 -14.17 -16.47
N THR A 12 3.32 -15.04 -15.50
CA THR A 12 4.29 -16.02 -14.98
C THR A 12 3.75 -17.43 -15.17
N GLU A 13 4.65 -18.43 -15.13
CA GLU A 13 4.28 -19.84 -15.27
C GLU A 13 3.22 -20.29 -14.27
N ARG A 14 3.20 -19.73 -13.06
CA ARG A 14 2.17 -20.00 -12.05
C ARG A 14 0.76 -19.71 -12.58
N PHE A 15 0.57 -18.56 -13.21
CA PHE A 15 -0.74 -18.17 -13.74
C PHE A 15 -1.07 -18.94 -15.02
N GLU A 16 -0.08 -19.27 -15.84
CA GLU A 16 -0.26 -20.15 -17.00
C GLU A 16 -0.78 -21.53 -16.57
N GLN A 17 -0.15 -22.13 -15.55
CA GLN A 17 -0.55 -23.41 -14.98
C GLN A 17 -1.97 -23.35 -14.40
N GLU A 18 -2.29 -22.31 -13.61
CA GLU A 18 -3.63 -22.15 -13.05
C GLU A 18 -4.69 -21.95 -14.15
N ALA A 19 -4.36 -21.22 -15.23
CA ALA A 19 -5.25 -21.01 -16.36
C ALA A 19 -5.60 -22.31 -17.10
N THR A 20 -4.71 -23.32 -17.10
CA THR A 20 -5.00 -24.63 -17.72
C THR A 20 -6.18 -25.37 -17.08
N MET A 21 -6.59 -25.00 -15.87
CA MET A 21 -7.78 -25.55 -15.20
C MET A 21 -9.11 -25.09 -15.85
N TYR A 22 -9.06 -24.18 -16.81
CA TYR A 22 -10.22 -23.56 -17.45
C TYR A 22 -10.10 -23.59 -18.98
N GLU A 23 -10.15 -24.79 -19.57
CA GLU A 23 -9.81 -25.05 -20.99
C GLU A 23 -10.63 -24.27 -22.04
N GLU A 24 -11.87 -23.86 -21.71
CA GLU A 24 -12.76 -23.11 -22.61
C GLU A 24 -12.66 -21.58 -22.44
N LEU A 25 -11.76 -21.11 -21.56
CA LEU A 25 -11.60 -19.70 -21.26
C LEU A 25 -10.20 -19.21 -21.65
N PHE A 26 -10.10 -17.90 -21.82
CA PHE A 26 -8.88 -17.23 -22.22
C PHE A 26 -8.32 -16.44 -21.04
N LEU A 27 -7.00 -16.51 -20.87
CA LEU A 27 -6.31 -15.74 -19.87
C LEU A 27 -6.25 -14.26 -20.27
N ALA A 28 -6.54 -13.38 -19.31
CA ALA A 28 -6.40 -11.94 -19.46
C ALA A 28 -5.98 -11.29 -18.14
N ARG A 29 -5.51 -10.04 -18.21
CA ARG A 29 -5.14 -9.22 -17.06
C ARG A 29 -6.00 -7.96 -16.99
N VAL A 30 -6.56 -7.66 -15.83
CA VAL A 30 -7.35 -6.42 -15.62
C VAL A 30 -6.42 -5.21 -15.68
N SER A 31 -6.64 -4.33 -16.66
CA SER A 31 -5.87 -3.09 -16.86
C SER A 31 -6.54 -1.87 -16.24
N GLU A 32 -7.86 -1.78 -16.33
CA GLU A 32 -8.66 -0.69 -15.76
C GLU A 32 -9.94 -1.20 -15.10
N GLN A 33 -10.36 -0.50 -14.05
CA GLN A 33 -11.64 -0.76 -13.37
C GLN A 33 -12.56 0.46 -13.50
N HIS A 34 -13.75 0.24 -14.05
CA HIS A 34 -14.89 1.16 -14.01
C HIS A 34 -15.98 0.57 -13.11
N ARG A 35 -17.12 1.25 -12.94
CA ARG A 35 -18.16 0.84 -11.98
C ARG A 35 -18.69 -0.57 -12.23
N ASP A 36 -19.06 -0.87 -13.47
CA ASP A 36 -19.71 -2.14 -13.86
C ASP A 36 -18.96 -2.87 -14.99
N LEU A 37 -17.83 -2.30 -15.44
CA LEU A 37 -17.03 -2.80 -16.54
C LEU A 37 -15.54 -2.71 -16.20
N TYR A 38 -14.79 -3.61 -16.80
CA TYR A 38 -13.36 -3.73 -16.69
C TYR A 38 -12.76 -3.61 -18.08
N LYS A 39 -11.56 -3.04 -18.17
CA LYS A 39 -10.71 -3.31 -19.32
C LYS A 39 -9.75 -4.43 -18.97
N VAL A 40 -9.59 -5.35 -19.90
CA VAL A 40 -8.70 -6.50 -19.76
C VAL A 40 -7.79 -6.60 -20.97
N ILE A 41 -6.56 -7.00 -20.72
CA ILE A 41 -5.55 -7.26 -21.74
C ILE A 41 -5.46 -8.77 -21.89
N CYS A 42 -5.77 -9.27 -23.07
CA CYS A 42 -5.59 -10.67 -23.47
C CYS A 42 -4.45 -10.77 -24.51
N GLU A 43 -4.21 -11.97 -25.02
CA GLU A 43 -3.16 -12.18 -26.01
C GLU A 43 -3.42 -11.41 -27.33
N GLU A 44 -4.68 -11.29 -27.75
CA GLU A 44 -5.09 -10.59 -28.98
C GLU A 44 -5.17 -9.06 -28.84
N GLY A 45 -5.15 -8.53 -27.60
CA GLY A 45 -5.23 -7.09 -27.35
C GLY A 45 -6.04 -6.71 -26.11
N GLU A 46 -6.40 -5.43 -26.01
CA GLU A 46 -7.26 -4.90 -24.96
C GLU A 46 -8.73 -4.97 -25.38
N LEU A 47 -9.61 -5.33 -24.45
CA LEU A 47 -11.07 -5.33 -24.64
C LEU A 47 -11.81 -5.01 -23.34
N ASN A 48 -13.08 -4.62 -23.48
CA ASN A 48 -13.98 -4.45 -22.35
C ASN A 48 -14.53 -5.80 -21.89
N ALA A 49 -14.67 -5.97 -20.58
CA ALA A 49 -15.24 -7.16 -19.97
C ALA A 49 -16.18 -6.83 -18.79
N GLY A 50 -17.28 -7.57 -18.70
CA GLY A 50 -18.19 -7.57 -17.54
C GLY A 50 -18.00 -8.81 -16.69
N VAL A 51 -18.51 -8.80 -15.46
CA VAL A 51 -18.48 -9.98 -14.58
C VAL A 51 -19.64 -10.92 -14.93
N SER A 52 -19.38 -12.23 -14.98
CA SER A 52 -20.44 -13.23 -15.18
C SER A 52 -21.47 -13.19 -14.04
N GLY A 53 -22.73 -13.48 -14.35
CA GLY A 53 -23.79 -13.54 -13.34
C GLY A 53 -23.50 -14.56 -12.23
N LYS A 54 -22.81 -15.67 -12.55
CA LYS A 54 -22.37 -16.66 -11.57
C LYS A 54 -21.33 -16.08 -10.61
N LEU A 55 -20.30 -15.39 -11.12
CA LEU A 55 -19.27 -14.77 -10.26
C LEU A 55 -19.88 -13.66 -9.39
N ALA A 56 -20.78 -12.84 -9.94
CA ALA A 56 -21.48 -11.82 -9.17
C ALA A 56 -22.38 -12.41 -8.06
N TYR A 57 -22.99 -13.58 -8.31
CA TYR A 57 -23.80 -14.30 -7.31
C TYR A 57 -22.96 -14.98 -6.23
N GLU A 58 -21.78 -15.51 -6.58
CA GLU A 58 -20.83 -16.15 -5.67
C GLU A 58 -20.07 -15.13 -4.80
N ALA A 59 -19.97 -13.87 -5.23
CA ALA A 59 -19.28 -12.80 -4.51
C ALA A 59 -20.02 -12.42 -3.21
N TYR A 60 -19.32 -12.50 -2.08
CA TYR A 60 -19.83 -12.12 -0.77
C TYR A 60 -19.62 -10.62 -0.48
N ASP A 61 -18.45 -10.09 -0.86
CA ASP A 61 -18.12 -8.68 -0.66
C ASP A 61 -17.37 -8.05 -1.86
N ALA A 62 -16.92 -6.80 -1.69
CA ALA A 62 -16.24 -6.05 -2.74
C ALA A 62 -14.84 -6.56 -3.06
N ALA A 63 -14.21 -7.38 -2.21
CA ALA A 63 -12.91 -7.98 -2.44
C ALA A 63 -12.99 -9.21 -3.37
N ASP A 64 -14.17 -9.82 -3.50
CA ASP A 64 -14.42 -10.93 -4.43
C ASP A 64 -14.55 -10.48 -5.89
N TYR A 65 -14.69 -9.19 -6.13
CA TYR A 65 -14.71 -8.63 -7.49
C TYR A 65 -13.30 -8.42 -8.05
N PRO A 66 -13.15 -8.39 -9.39
CA PRO A 66 -11.86 -8.11 -10.01
C PRO A 66 -11.33 -6.72 -9.62
N ALA A 67 -10.02 -6.61 -9.49
CA ALA A 67 -9.29 -5.37 -9.27
C ALA A 67 -8.17 -5.20 -10.30
N VAL A 68 -7.64 -3.98 -10.44
CA VAL A 68 -6.53 -3.71 -11.37
C VAL A 68 -5.33 -4.59 -11.02
N GLY A 69 -4.76 -5.24 -12.05
CA GLY A 69 -3.65 -6.18 -11.90
C GLY A 69 -4.06 -7.64 -11.69
N ASP A 70 -5.35 -7.94 -11.47
CA ASP A 70 -5.84 -9.31 -11.41
C ASP A 70 -5.65 -10.06 -12.74
N TRP A 71 -5.32 -11.34 -12.62
CA TRP A 71 -5.40 -12.30 -13.72
C TRP A 71 -6.77 -12.95 -13.70
N VAL A 72 -7.43 -13.00 -14.85
CA VAL A 72 -8.81 -13.44 -14.99
C VAL A 72 -8.97 -14.37 -16.19
N MET A 73 -9.99 -15.21 -16.13
CA MET A 73 -10.42 -16.08 -17.23
C MET A 73 -11.66 -15.49 -17.90
N ILE A 74 -11.56 -15.19 -19.19
CA ILE A 74 -12.62 -14.56 -20.01
C ILE A 74 -13.12 -15.51 -21.10
N ASP A 75 -14.36 -15.32 -21.54
CA ASP A 75 -15.01 -16.20 -22.54
C ASP A 75 -14.55 -15.98 -23.99
N ARG A 76 -13.90 -14.85 -24.29
CA ARG A 76 -13.48 -14.47 -25.64
C ARG A 76 -12.30 -13.50 -25.63
N GLN A 77 -11.58 -13.41 -26.75
CA GLN A 77 -10.43 -12.50 -26.94
C GLN A 77 -10.69 -11.34 -27.91
N ARG A 78 -11.90 -11.27 -28.50
CA ARG A 78 -12.31 -10.23 -29.45
C ARG A 78 -13.67 -9.66 -29.07
N ASP A 79 -13.88 -8.39 -29.36
CA ASP A 79 -15.09 -7.63 -29.02
C ASP A 79 -16.12 -7.55 -30.16
N ASP A 80 -15.91 -8.31 -31.25
CA ASP A 80 -16.78 -8.40 -32.43
C ASP A 80 -18.27 -8.66 -32.08
N SER A 81 -18.52 -9.30 -30.93
CA SER A 81 -19.86 -9.66 -30.43
C SER A 81 -20.19 -9.00 -29.08
N GLY A 82 -19.59 -7.85 -28.79
CA GLY A 82 -19.73 -7.11 -27.53
C GLY A 82 -18.67 -7.45 -26.48
N ASN A 83 -18.89 -6.97 -25.26
CA ASN A 83 -17.96 -7.14 -24.14
C ASN A 83 -17.73 -8.62 -23.82
N ALA A 84 -16.49 -8.97 -23.45
CA ALA A 84 -16.20 -10.27 -22.88
C ALA A 84 -16.81 -10.44 -21.49
N VAL A 85 -16.84 -11.68 -21.02
CA VAL A 85 -17.36 -12.04 -19.71
C VAL A 85 -16.23 -12.64 -18.87
N ILE A 86 -16.00 -12.07 -17.67
CA ILE A 86 -15.07 -12.58 -16.66
C ILE A 86 -15.78 -13.69 -15.88
N HIS A 87 -15.27 -14.91 -16.01
CA HIS A 87 -15.81 -16.09 -15.33
C HIS A 87 -15.09 -16.43 -14.04
N LYS A 88 -13.77 -16.19 -13.98
CA LYS A 88 -12.94 -16.49 -12.80
C LYS A 88 -11.83 -15.47 -12.63
N ILE A 89 -11.48 -15.21 -11.37
CA ILE A 89 -10.28 -14.48 -10.97
C ILE A 89 -9.29 -15.53 -10.47
N LEU A 90 -8.06 -15.50 -10.98
CA LEU A 90 -6.99 -16.41 -10.56
C LEU A 90 -6.43 -15.99 -9.19
N ARG A 91 -5.78 -16.92 -8.49
CA ARG A 91 -5.26 -16.70 -7.13
C ARG A 91 -4.25 -15.57 -7.08
N ARG A 92 -4.60 -14.49 -6.37
CA ARG A 92 -3.74 -13.33 -6.14
C ARG A 92 -2.45 -13.74 -5.42
N LYS A 93 -1.30 -13.21 -5.85
CA LYS A 93 -0.01 -13.38 -5.15
C LYS A 93 0.26 -12.27 -4.13
N SER A 94 -0.39 -11.12 -4.32
CA SER A 94 -0.31 -9.94 -3.47
C SER A 94 -1.57 -9.12 -3.65
N VAL A 95 -1.96 -8.38 -2.61
CA VAL A 95 -3.21 -7.62 -2.56
C VAL A 95 -2.97 -6.31 -1.84
N PHE A 96 -3.36 -5.21 -2.45
CA PHE A 96 -3.38 -3.92 -1.80
C PHE A 96 -4.82 -3.53 -1.47
N GLU A 97 -5.12 -3.48 -0.18
CA GLU A 97 -6.47 -3.26 0.34
C GLU A 97 -6.65 -1.85 0.88
N ARG A 98 -7.90 -1.36 0.82
CA ARG A 98 -8.32 -0.10 1.44
C ARG A 98 -9.77 -0.22 1.87
N LYS A 99 -10.16 0.32 3.03
CA LYS A 99 -11.60 0.43 3.34
C LYS A 99 -12.24 1.53 2.50
N ALA A 100 -13.41 1.24 1.97
CA ALA A 100 -14.21 2.24 1.27
C ALA A 100 -14.64 3.35 2.25
N ALA A 101 -14.63 4.62 1.80
CA ALA A 101 -15.14 5.72 2.60
C ALA A 101 -16.67 5.57 2.78
N GLY A 102 -17.14 5.36 4.02
CA GLY A 102 -18.57 5.21 4.30
C GLY A 102 -18.87 4.51 5.64
N THR A 103 -20.15 4.21 5.88
CA THR A 103 -20.63 3.51 7.09
C THR A 103 -20.43 1.99 7.04
N SER A 104 -20.11 1.44 5.87
CA SER A 104 -19.73 0.03 5.73
C SER A 104 -18.21 -0.11 5.90
N GLN A 105 -17.77 -0.95 6.83
CA GLN A 105 -16.36 -1.35 6.98
C GLN A 105 -15.89 -2.26 5.82
N THR A 106 -16.45 -2.10 4.62
CA THR A 106 -16.16 -2.94 3.46
C THR A 106 -14.77 -2.67 2.94
N ILE A 107 -13.94 -3.71 3.00
CA ILE A 107 -12.61 -3.76 2.41
C ILE A 107 -12.79 -3.78 0.88
N GLN A 108 -11.99 -2.98 0.18
CA GLN A 108 -11.91 -2.97 -1.27
C GLN A 108 -10.47 -3.23 -1.69
N ILE A 109 -10.29 -4.12 -2.66
CA ILE A 109 -9.00 -4.32 -3.29
C ILE A 109 -8.78 -3.21 -4.31
N VAL A 110 -7.69 -2.49 -4.13
CA VAL A 110 -7.30 -1.36 -4.97
C VAL A 110 -6.43 -1.85 -6.13
N ALA A 111 -5.54 -2.80 -5.85
CA ALA A 111 -4.65 -3.41 -6.82
C ALA A 111 -4.24 -4.82 -6.36
N ALA A 112 -3.90 -5.68 -7.31
CA ALA A 112 -3.46 -7.05 -7.04
C ALA A 112 -2.25 -7.44 -7.89
N ASN A 113 -1.56 -8.49 -7.46
CA ASN A 113 -0.42 -9.08 -8.17
C ASN A 113 0.75 -8.10 -8.42
N ILE A 114 0.95 -7.19 -7.49
CA ILE A 114 2.13 -6.33 -7.38
C ILE A 114 3.33 -7.18 -6.94
N ASP A 115 4.44 -7.10 -7.66
CA ASP A 115 5.72 -7.69 -7.26
C ASP A 115 6.47 -6.77 -6.31
N ILE A 116 6.55 -5.49 -6.68
CA ILE A 116 7.39 -4.50 -5.99
C ILE A 116 6.54 -3.27 -5.67
N LEU A 117 6.61 -2.82 -4.42
CA LEU A 117 5.98 -1.58 -3.97
C LEU A 117 7.05 -0.52 -3.73
N PHE A 118 7.14 0.46 -4.63
CA PHE A 118 8.00 1.61 -4.45
C PHE A 118 7.40 2.57 -3.43
N ILE A 119 8.13 2.75 -2.31
CA ILE A 119 7.78 3.68 -1.26
C ILE A 119 8.54 4.98 -1.49
N CYS A 120 7.89 5.94 -2.13
CA CYS A 120 8.49 7.24 -2.44
C CYS A 120 8.46 8.18 -1.22
N MET A 121 9.62 8.66 -0.82
CA MET A 121 9.79 9.67 0.21
C MET A 121 10.73 10.77 -0.29
N SER A 122 10.32 12.03 -0.14
CA SER A 122 11.11 13.18 -0.58
C SER A 122 12.11 13.59 0.49
N LEU A 123 13.37 13.86 0.11
CA LEU A 123 14.47 14.25 1.00
C LEU A 123 14.44 15.74 1.43
N ASN A 124 13.30 16.42 1.23
CA ASN A 124 13.07 17.80 1.64
C ASN A 124 12.30 17.84 2.99
N ALA A 125 11.50 18.89 3.23
CA ALA A 125 10.66 19.03 4.43
C ALA A 125 9.63 17.89 4.64
N ASP A 126 9.41 17.02 3.64
CA ASP A 126 8.51 15.88 3.75
C ASP A 126 9.19 14.59 4.26
N PHE A 127 10.50 14.62 4.55
CA PHE A 127 11.23 13.47 5.12
C PHE A 127 10.63 13.05 6.47
N ASN A 128 10.04 11.86 6.53
CA ASN A 128 9.31 11.39 7.71
C ASN A 128 9.44 9.87 7.91
N LEU A 129 10.31 9.47 8.83
CA LEU A 129 10.53 8.07 9.18
C LEU A 129 9.26 7.38 9.69
N ARG A 130 8.42 8.06 10.48
CA ARG A 130 7.19 7.47 11.02
C ARG A 130 6.18 7.14 9.93
N ARG A 131 6.18 7.94 8.86
CA ARG A 131 5.38 7.68 7.66
C ARG A 131 5.96 6.52 6.85
N LEU A 132 7.28 6.46 6.73
CA LEU A 132 7.98 5.35 6.08
C LEU A 132 7.69 4.00 6.76
N GLU A 133 7.78 3.92 8.08
CA GLU A 133 7.44 2.72 8.87
C GLU A 133 6.00 2.27 8.63
N ARG A 134 5.08 3.23 8.54
CA ARG A 134 3.69 2.98 8.19
C ARG A 134 3.56 2.38 6.78
N TYR A 135 4.26 2.93 5.80
CA TYR A 135 4.26 2.41 4.44
C TYR A 135 4.89 1.02 4.33
N LEU A 136 5.97 0.76 5.06
CA LEU A 136 6.60 -0.56 5.13
C LEU A 136 5.65 -1.61 5.68
N THR A 137 4.87 -1.26 6.72
CA THR A 137 3.85 -2.15 7.29
C THR A 137 2.81 -2.54 6.23
N VAL A 138 2.28 -1.57 5.49
CA VAL A 138 1.32 -1.86 4.40
C VAL A 138 1.97 -2.69 3.29
N ALA A 139 3.21 -2.37 2.92
CA ALA A 139 3.92 -3.09 1.87
C ALA A 139 4.07 -4.57 2.20
N TRP A 140 4.55 -4.86 3.41
CA TRP A 140 4.74 -6.23 3.87
C TRP A 140 3.44 -7.01 4.01
N ASP A 141 2.38 -6.36 4.51
CA ASP A 141 1.05 -6.95 4.61
C ASP A 141 0.47 -7.31 3.23
N SER A 142 0.75 -6.47 2.21
CA SER A 142 0.32 -6.72 0.84
C SER A 142 1.02 -7.89 0.14
N MET A 143 2.06 -8.46 0.75
CA MET A 143 2.97 -9.47 0.18
C MET A 143 3.81 -8.98 -1.01
N ALA A 144 3.78 -7.68 -1.33
CA ALA A 144 4.70 -7.08 -2.28
C ALA A 144 6.06 -6.78 -1.62
N VAL A 145 7.14 -6.81 -2.39
CA VAL A 145 8.48 -6.46 -1.89
C VAL A 145 8.61 -4.93 -1.83
N PRO A 146 8.79 -4.31 -0.65
CA PRO A 146 9.04 -2.88 -0.54
C PRO A 146 10.43 -2.50 -1.07
N VAL A 147 10.49 -1.39 -1.79
CA VAL A 147 11.74 -0.72 -2.13
C VAL A 147 11.58 0.78 -1.85
N ILE A 148 12.45 1.35 -1.03
CA ILE A 148 12.38 2.73 -0.56
C ILE A 148 13.04 3.62 -1.61
N VAL A 149 12.25 4.51 -2.22
CA VAL A 149 12.71 5.43 -3.27
C VAL A 149 12.79 6.83 -2.70
N LEU A 150 14.02 7.31 -2.48
CA LEU A 150 14.28 8.65 -1.99
C LEU A 150 14.34 9.62 -3.15
N THR A 151 13.40 10.55 -3.21
CA THR A 151 13.32 11.55 -4.28
C THR A 151 13.88 12.90 -3.84
N LYS A 152 14.21 13.74 -4.82
CA LYS A 152 14.72 15.12 -4.61
C LYS A 152 16.00 15.15 -3.78
N SER A 153 16.92 14.21 -4.02
CA SER A 153 18.23 14.17 -3.35
C SER A 153 19.04 15.44 -3.54
N ASP A 154 18.82 16.17 -4.63
CA ASP A 154 19.38 17.49 -4.93
C ASP A 154 19.05 18.57 -3.89
N LEU A 155 17.99 18.38 -3.10
CA LEU A 155 17.60 19.30 -2.02
C LEU A 155 18.11 18.87 -0.64
N CYS A 156 18.89 17.79 -0.57
CA CYS A 156 19.36 17.22 0.69
C CYS A 156 20.78 17.68 1.02
N ASN A 157 20.94 18.40 2.13
CA ASN A 157 22.26 18.88 2.56
C ASN A 157 23.16 17.77 3.10
N ASP A 158 22.58 16.75 3.75
CA ASP A 158 23.33 15.64 4.36
C ASP A 158 22.63 14.30 4.05
N LEU A 159 22.91 13.78 2.86
CA LEU A 159 22.34 12.51 2.40
C LEU A 159 22.80 11.33 3.26
N SER A 160 24.05 11.34 3.71
CA SER A 160 24.63 10.26 4.52
C SER A 160 23.90 10.09 5.84
N LEU A 161 23.57 11.20 6.51
CA LEU A 161 22.76 11.19 7.72
C LEU A 161 21.37 10.60 7.46
N ARG A 162 20.69 11.03 6.38
CA ARG A 162 19.35 10.52 6.03
C ARG A 162 19.34 9.03 5.71
N LEU A 163 20.36 8.54 5.02
CA LEU A 163 20.51 7.12 4.73
C LEU A 163 20.73 6.30 6.01
N SER A 164 21.53 6.81 6.96
CA SER A 164 21.71 6.17 8.26
C SER A 164 20.41 6.11 9.07
N GLU A 165 19.61 7.17 9.04
CA GLU A 165 18.29 7.21 9.69
C GLU A 165 17.31 6.19 9.08
N ILE A 166 17.32 6.04 7.76
CA ILE A 166 16.46 5.08 7.05
C ILE A 166 16.92 3.64 7.29
N ALA A 167 18.22 3.38 7.28
CA ALA A 167 18.76 2.05 7.50
C ALA A 167 18.22 1.43 8.80
N ALA A 168 18.09 2.24 9.85
CA ALA A 168 17.54 1.85 11.15
C ALA A 168 16.05 1.43 11.12
N VAL A 169 15.29 1.78 10.09
CA VAL A 169 13.85 1.48 9.97
C VAL A 169 13.49 0.72 8.68
N SER A 170 14.46 0.42 7.84
CA SER A 170 14.28 -0.13 6.49
C SER A 170 13.62 -1.51 6.46
N ALA A 171 13.68 -2.26 7.57
CA ALA A 171 13.09 -3.60 7.70
C ALA A 171 13.50 -4.56 6.55
N GLY A 172 14.79 -4.53 6.19
CA GLY A 172 15.34 -5.37 5.11
C GLY A 172 15.00 -4.92 3.68
N SER A 173 14.37 -3.75 3.53
CA SER A 173 14.01 -3.19 2.22
C SER A 173 15.20 -2.48 1.58
N ASP A 174 15.35 -2.61 0.26
CA ASP A 174 16.34 -1.86 -0.49
C ASP A 174 16.04 -0.35 -0.44
N VAL A 175 17.10 0.46 -0.45
CA VAL A 175 17.01 1.93 -0.47
C VAL A 175 17.71 2.44 -1.73
N VAL A 176 16.97 3.17 -2.56
CA VAL A 176 17.48 3.79 -3.77
C VAL A 176 17.29 5.30 -3.73
N VAL A 177 18.29 6.02 -4.21
CA VAL A 177 18.29 7.49 -4.25
C VAL A 177 18.04 7.95 -5.67
N CYS A 178 17.16 8.93 -5.82
CA CYS A 178 16.75 9.52 -7.07
C CYS A 178 16.72 11.05 -7.00
N SER A 179 17.16 11.70 -8.07
CA SER A 179 16.93 13.14 -8.30
C SER A 179 15.94 13.35 -9.44
N GLY A 180 14.95 14.21 -9.18
CA GLY A 180 13.99 14.62 -10.20
C GLY A 180 14.52 15.73 -11.11
N MET A 181 15.73 16.26 -10.87
CA MET A 181 16.32 17.35 -11.66
C MET A 181 17.44 16.85 -12.58
N GLU A 182 18.09 15.74 -12.24
CA GLU A 182 19.09 15.11 -13.07
C GLU A 182 18.45 14.28 -14.20
N GLU A 183 19.07 14.31 -15.39
CA GLU A 183 18.61 13.56 -16.56
C GLU A 183 18.57 12.05 -16.29
N ASN A 184 19.56 11.55 -15.55
CA ASN A 184 19.72 10.14 -15.19
C ASN A 184 19.39 9.85 -13.72
N GLY A 185 18.73 10.79 -13.03
CA GLY A 185 18.45 10.70 -11.60
C GLY A 185 17.48 9.59 -11.17
N TYR A 186 17.09 8.68 -12.08
CA TYR A 186 16.23 7.52 -11.82
C TYR A 186 16.85 6.20 -12.29
N GLU A 187 18.11 6.19 -12.74
CA GLU A 187 18.78 4.95 -13.17
C GLU A 187 18.78 3.87 -12.08
N SER A 188 18.84 4.29 -10.81
CA SER A 188 18.85 3.40 -9.64
C SER A 188 17.58 2.54 -9.49
N ILE A 189 16.44 2.95 -10.08
CA ILE A 189 15.20 2.16 -10.05
C ILE A 189 15.05 1.22 -11.25
N LEU A 190 15.80 1.42 -12.34
CA LEU A 190 15.67 0.62 -13.56
C LEU A 190 15.90 -0.89 -13.34
N PRO A 191 16.83 -1.34 -12.46
CA PRO A 191 17.02 -2.78 -12.20
C PRO A 191 15.78 -3.52 -11.69
N TYR A 192 14.80 -2.81 -11.13
CA TYR A 192 13.55 -3.39 -10.64
C TYR A 192 12.45 -3.42 -11.72
N LEU A 193 12.61 -2.65 -12.80
CA LEU A 193 11.65 -2.49 -13.88
C LEU A 193 11.91 -3.49 -15.03
N LYS A 194 12.06 -4.76 -14.69
CA LYS A 194 12.30 -5.81 -15.69
C LYS A 194 11.00 -6.18 -16.38
N THR A 195 11.08 -6.65 -17.62
CA THR A 195 9.95 -7.29 -18.30
C THR A 195 9.36 -8.38 -17.41
N GLY A 196 8.05 -8.32 -17.20
CA GLY A 196 7.34 -9.27 -16.34
C GLY A 196 7.12 -8.77 -14.90
N SER A 197 7.83 -7.73 -14.46
CA SER A 197 7.63 -7.15 -13.13
C SER A 197 6.41 -6.25 -13.07
N THR A 198 5.60 -6.37 -12.01
CA THR A 198 4.51 -5.45 -11.71
C THR A 198 4.88 -4.56 -10.53
N ILE A 199 4.90 -3.26 -10.75
CA ILE A 199 5.33 -2.25 -9.79
C ILE A 199 4.18 -1.34 -9.45
N ALA A 200 4.11 -0.90 -8.20
CA ALA A 200 3.21 0.17 -7.82
C ALA A 200 3.92 1.20 -6.93
N PHE A 201 3.38 2.41 -6.86
CA PHE A 201 3.98 3.52 -6.12
C PHE A 201 3.08 3.99 -4.98
N ILE A 202 3.63 4.11 -3.77
CA ILE A 202 3.01 4.77 -2.62
C ILE A 202 3.90 5.88 -2.10
N GLY A 203 3.32 6.83 -1.36
CA GLY A 203 4.04 7.98 -0.82
C GLY A 203 3.17 9.21 -0.74
N SER A 204 3.62 10.24 -0.04
CA SER A 204 2.86 11.47 0.14
C SER A 204 2.59 12.23 -1.16
N SER A 205 1.59 13.11 -1.14
CA SER A 205 1.36 14.02 -2.25
C SER A 205 2.60 14.92 -2.48
N GLY A 206 2.95 15.20 -3.73
CA GLY A 206 4.07 16.08 -4.06
C GLY A 206 5.49 15.49 -3.89
N VAL A 207 5.64 14.21 -3.51
CA VAL A 207 6.95 13.55 -3.42
C VAL A 207 7.59 13.22 -4.77
N GLY A 208 6.85 13.36 -5.88
CA GLY A 208 7.40 13.16 -7.24
C GLY A 208 7.04 11.83 -7.91
N LYS A 209 6.07 11.05 -7.39
CA LYS A 209 5.61 9.79 -8.02
C LYS A 209 5.19 9.96 -9.48
N SER A 210 4.29 10.91 -9.76
CA SER A 210 3.81 11.15 -11.14
C SER A 210 4.93 11.60 -12.06
N THR A 211 5.86 12.42 -11.58
CA THR A 211 7.05 12.85 -12.32
C THR A 211 7.92 11.65 -12.68
N LEU A 212 8.16 10.74 -11.73
CA LEU A 212 8.93 9.53 -11.93
C LEU A 212 8.24 8.59 -12.94
N ILE A 213 6.93 8.38 -12.82
CA ILE A 213 6.16 7.57 -13.77
C ILE A 213 6.22 8.17 -15.19
N ASN A 214 6.02 9.48 -15.34
CA ASN A 214 6.10 10.13 -16.65
C ASN A 214 7.48 10.00 -17.29
N ARG A 215 8.56 10.09 -16.49
CA ARG A 215 9.93 9.84 -16.95
C ARG A 215 10.10 8.41 -17.44
N LEU A 216 9.66 7.42 -16.67
CA LEU A 216 9.69 6.01 -17.06
C LEU A 216 8.86 5.72 -18.32
N MET A 217 7.79 6.47 -18.54
CA MET A 217 6.97 6.36 -19.75
C MET A 217 7.57 7.07 -20.97
N GLY A 218 8.60 7.90 -20.79
CA GLY A 218 9.17 8.76 -21.84
C GLY A 218 8.22 9.83 -22.38
N ARG A 219 7.04 10.01 -21.76
CA ARG A 219 5.99 10.95 -22.18
C ARG A 219 5.11 11.32 -20.99
N GLU A 220 4.41 12.43 -21.09
CA GLU A 220 3.45 12.85 -20.06
C GLU A 220 2.18 12.00 -20.14
N VAL A 221 2.04 11.03 -19.23
CA VAL A 221 0.87 10.13 -19.12
C VAL A 221 -0.03 10.54 -17.95
N LEU A 222 0.58 11.00 -16.86
CA LEU A 222 -0.11 11.43 -15.65
C LEU A 222 0.01 12.95 -15.51
N ALA A 223 -1.10 13.62 -15.21
CA ALA A 223 -1.08 15.06 -14.95
C ALA A 223 -0.22 15.38 -13.72
N THR A 224 0.89 16.09 -13.91
CA THR A 224 1.72 16.64 -12.82
C THR A 224 1.19 18.02 -12.45
N LYS A 225 0.19 18.10 -11.55
CA LYS A 225 -0.20 19.39 -10.97
C LYS A 225 0.90 19.84 -9.99
N GLU A 226 1.62 20.89 -10.33
CA GLU A 226 2.35 21.69 -9.34
C GLU A 226 1.38 22.17 -8.26
N ILE A 227 1.85 22.19 -7.02
CA ILE A 227 1.08 22.51 -5.82
C ILE A 227 0.29 23.81 -6.06
N ARG A 228 -1.03 23.73 -6.21
CA ARG A 228 -1.91 24.90 -6.14
C ARG A 228 -2.69 24.86 -4.85
N GLU A 229 -2.45 25.89 -4.05
CA GLU A 229 -3.35 26.40 -3.04
C GLU A 229 -4.70 26.79 -3.69
N ASP A 230 -5.75 26.59 -2.92
CA ASP A 230 -7.14 27.01 -3.09
C ASP A 230 -8.15 26.19 -3.93
N ASP A 231 -9.13 25.73 -3.15
CA ASP A 231 -10.57 25.71 -3.32
C ASP A 231 -11.22 24.95 -4.50
N ARG A 232 -11.87 23.84 -4.10
CA ARG A 232 -13.11 23.27 -4.67
C ARG A 232 -13.13 23.13 -6.20
N GLY A 233 -12.37 22.18 -6.73
CA GLY A 233 -12.48 21.78 -8.13
C GLY A 233 -12.09 20.33 -8.35
N ARG A 234 -13.12 19.47 -8.43
CA ARG A 234 -13.03 18.12 -9.02
C ARG A 234 -12.27 18.19 -10.33
N HIS A 235 -11.18 17.44 -10.43
CA HIS A 235 -10.65 16.73 -11.61
C HIS A 235 -9.20 16.36 -11.24
N THR A 236 -9.10 15.32 -10.42
CA THR A 236 -7.89 14.64 -10.00
C THR A 236 -7.94 13.26 -10.63
N THR A 237 -6.95 12.89 -11.46
CA THR A 237 -6.74 11.57 -12.10
C THR A 237 -7.62 10.46 -11.50
N THR A 238 -8.81 10.22 -12.04
CA THR A 238 -9.84 9.35 -11.42
C THR A 238 -9.71 7.88 -11.78
N HIS A 239 -8.78 7.51 -12.65
CA HIS A 239 -8.70 6.17 -13.21
C HIS A 239 -7.63 5.34 -12.50
N ARG A 240 -8.00 4.12 -12.10
CA ARG A 240 -7.09 3.08 -11.64
C ARG A 240 -6.62 2.36 -12.89
N GLN A 241 -5.33 2.43 -13.21
CA GLN A 241 -4.84 1.90 -14.47
C GLN A 241 -3.49 1.19 -14.34
N LEU A 242 -3.32 0.21 -15.23
CA LEU A 242 -2.11 -0.54 -15.45
C LEU A 242 -1.41 0.00 -16.72
N LEU A 243 -0.17 0.46 -16.56
CA LEU A 243 0.63 1.07 -17.62
C LEU A 243 1.81 0.16 -17.98
N LEU A 244 1.91 -0.24 -19.25
CA LEU A 244 3.10 -0.92 -19.75
C LEU A 244 4.22 0.10 -19.99
N LEU A 245 5.38 -0.12 -19.39
CA LEU A 245 6.55 0.72 -19.62
C LEU A 245 7.21 0.37 -20.97
N PRO A 246 7.74 1.36 -21.71
CA PRO A 246 8.43 1.13 -22.99
C PRO A 246 9.62 0.17 -22.87
N ASP A 247 10.40 0.30 -21.81
CA ASP A 247 11.64 -0.47 -21.58
C ASP A 247 11.41 -1.75 -20.75
N GLY A 248 10.15 -2.04 -20.41
CA GLY A 248 9.74 -3.25 -19.71
C GLY A 248 9.21 -3.02 -18.29
N GLY A 249 8.41 -3.99 -17.84
CA GLY A 249 7.69 -3.90 -16.59
C GLY A 249 6.37 -3.14 -16.72
N VAL A 250 5.60 -3.19 -15.65
CA VAL A 250 4.26 -2.63 -15.59
C VAL A 250 4.13 -1.77 -14.35
N VAL A 251 3.50 -0.60 -14.49
CA VAL A 251 3.19 0.29 -13.36
C VAL A 251 1.70 0.32 -13.11
N ILE A 252 1.30 0.10 -11.87
CA ILE A 252 -0.07 0.33 -11.40
C ILE A 252 -0.11 1.69 -10.69
N ASP A 253 -0.88 2.63 -11.25
CA ASP A 253 -1.19 3.91 -10.61
C ASP A 253 -2.68 3.94 -10.24
N THR A 254 -2.96 4.04 -8.94
CA THR A 254 -4.32 4.18 -8.45
C THR A 254 -4.40 5.33 -7.43
N PRO A 255 -5.45 6.16 -7.47
CA PRO A 255 -5.63 7.24 -6.49
C PRO A 255 -5.72 6.74 -5.04
N GLY A 256 -6.10 5.46 -4.83
CA GLY A 256 -6.18 4.83 -3.51
C GLY A 256 -4.84 4.58 -2.83
N MET A 257 -3.74 4.65 -3.57
CA MET A 257 -2.37 4.48 -3.08
C MET A 257 -1.76 5.79 -2.56
N ARG A 258 -2.45 6.92 -2.74
CA ARG A 258 -1.86 8.27 -2.54
C ARG A 258 -1.97 8.81 -1.13
N GLU A 259 -2.82 8.23 -0.27
CA GLU A 259 -2.95 8.60 1.15
C GLU A 259 -3.37 7.35 1.94
N LEU A 260 -2.48 6.84 2.80
CA LEU A 260 -2.74 5.61 3.56
C LEU A 260 -3.16 5.92 5.00
N GLN A 261 -4.33 5.42 5.36
CA GLN A 261 -4.67 5.10 6.74
C GLN A 261 -4.29 3.63 6.96
N LEU A 262 -3.52 3.32 8.01
CA LEU A 262 -3.28 1.92 8.39
C LEU A 262 -4.56 1.47 9.07
N GLU A 263 -5.28 0.57 8.43
CA GLU A 263 -6.55 0.06 8.95
C GLU A 263 -6.61 -1.47 9.00
N SER A 264 -5.57 -2.11 8.44
CA SER A 264 -5.13 -3.50 8.54
C SER A 264 -3.61 -3.52 8.31
N GLY A 265 -2.89 -4.47 8.90
CA GLY A 265 -1.45 -4.58 8.72
C GLY A 265 -0.75 -5.43 9.77
N ASN A 266 0.19 -6.26 9.34
CA ASN A 266 1.06 -7.00 10.25
C ASN A 266 2.35 -6.22 10.56
N LEU A 267 2.55 -5.84 11.83
CA LEU A 267 3.74 -5.11 12.28
C LEU A 267 5.01 -5.96 12.39
N SER A 268 4.88 -7.29 12.39
CA SER A 268 5.97 -8.22 12.72
C SER A 268 7.20 -8.05 11.85
N LYS A 269 7.04 -7.83 10.53
CA LYS A 269 8.19 -7.59 9.64
C LYS A 269 8.76 -6.19 9.80
N THR A 270 7.92 -5.18 9.96
CA THR A 270 8.39 -3.80 10.07
C THR A 270 9.13 -3.55 11.37
N PHE A 271 8.73 -4.19 12.46
CA PHE A 271 9.28 -4.01 13.81
C PHE A 271 9.76 -5.36 14.39
N GLU A 272 10.38 -6.18 13.54
CA GLU A 272 10.86 -7.52 13.90
C GLU A 272 11.77 -7.48 15.13
N GLU A 273 12.67 -6.49 15.18
CA GLU A 273 13.58 -6.28 16.30
C GLU A 273 12.84 -6.03 17.63
N ILE A 274 11.66 -5.40 17.58
CA ILE A 274 10.84 -5.12 18.75
C ILE A 274 10.09 -6.37 19.18
N GLU A 275 9.51 -7.13 18.24
CA GLU A 275 8.80 -8.38 18.54
C GLU A 275 9.75 -9.45 19.12
N GLU A 276 10.96 -9.57 18.56
CA GLU A 276 12.00 -10.46 19.08
C GLU A 276 12.36 -10.09 20.53
N LEU A 277 12.59 -8.81 20.82
CA LEU A 277 12.90 -8.35 22.17
C LEU A 277 11.70 -8.46 23.12
N ALA A 278 10.47 -8.26 22.64
CA ALA A 278 9.26 -8.45 23.43
C ALA A 278 9.12 -9.91 23.90
N SER A 279 9.46 -10.87 23.03
CA SER A 279 9.43 -12.31 23.35
C SER A 279 10.44 -12.72 24.43
N GLN A 280 11.48 -11.92 24.65
CA GLN A 280 12.51 -12.13 25.67
C GLN A 280 12.17 -11.51 27.02
N CYS A 281 11.00 -10.86 27.15
CA CYS A 281 10.54 -10.36 28.43
C CYS A 281 10.35 -11.50 29.45
N LYS A 282 10.70 -11.21 30.71
CA LYS A 282 10.48 -12.14 31.82
C LYS A 282 9.01 -12.57 31.99
N TYR A 283 8.08 -11.68 31.63
CA TYR A 283 6.64 -11.88 31.76
C TYR A 283 5.99 -11.89 30.37
N GLY A 284 5.08 -12.84 30.12
CA GLY A 284 4.39 -12.99 28.84
C GLY A 284 3.30 -11.95 28.57
N ASP A 285 2.84 -11.24 29.59
CA ASP A 285 1.84 -10.16 29.53
C ASP A 285 2.46 -8.78 29.81
N CYS A 286 3.77 -8.64 29.57
CA CYS A 286 4.49 -7.40 29.82
C CYS A 286 3.91 -6.23 29.02
N SER A 287 3.49 -5.16 29.69
CA SER A 287 3.04 -3.92 29.02
C SER A 287 4.21 -3.06 28.52
N HIS A 288 5.45 -3.48 28.82
CA HIS A 288 6.70 -2.81 28.49
C HIS A 288 6.80 -1.38 29.05
N THR A 289 6.13 -1.09 30.17
CA THR A 289 6.12 0.24 30.78
C THR A 289 6.98 0.30 32.04
N THR A 290 6.64 -0.48 33.05
CA THR A 290 7.24 -0.39 34.39
C THR A 290 7.79 -1.72 34.90
N GLU A 291 7.55 -2.81 34.18
CA GLU A 291 7.84 -4.17 34.62
C GLU A 291 9.34 -4.45 34.76
N PRO A 292 9.76 -5.08 35.88
CA PRO A 292 11.15 -5.49 36.08
C PRO A 292 11.51 -6.67 35.15
N GLY A 293 12.67 -6.60 34.49
CA GLY A 293 13.08 -7.63 33.52
C GLY A 293 12.40 -7.52 32.15
N CYS A 294 11.86 -6.35 31.81
CA CYS A 294 11.44 -6.01 30.46
C CYS A 294 12.67 -5.85 29.55
N ALA A 295 12.85 -6.78 28.60
CA ALA A 295 13.95 -6.75 27.65
C ALA A 295 13.88 -5.51 26.74
N LEU A 296 12.67 -5.12 26.31
CA LEU A 296 12.46 -3.89 25.54
C LEU A 296 12.86 -2.62 26.28
N ARG A 297 12.53 -2.51 27.57
CA ARG A 297 12.89 -1.32 28.36
C ARG A 297 14.40 -1.22 28.51
N LYS A 298 15.07 -2.35 28.77
CA LYS A 298 16.53 -2.42 28.81
C LYS A 298 17.14 -2.03 27.46
N ALA A 299 16.61 -2.53 26.35
CA ALA A 299 17.07 -2.18 25.01
C ALA A 299 16.98 -0.67 24.75
N ILE A 300 15.88 -0.03 25.18
CA ILE A 300 15.70 1.43 25.08
C ILE A 300 16.71 2.18 25.98
N GLU A 301 16.87 1.76 27.24
CA GLU A 301 17.84 2.37 28.18
C GLU A 301 19.29 2.26 27.67
N THR A 302 19.63 1.17 26.98
CA THR A 302 20.95 0.93 26.40
C THR A 302 21.14 1.53 25.00
N GLY A 303 20.09 2.12 24.41
CA GLY A 303 20.15 2.73 23.07
C GLY A 303 20.12 1.75 21.89
N ILE A 304 19.81 0.46 22.12
CA ILE A 304 19.64 -0.54 21.06
C ILE A 304 18.40 -0.21 20.21
N ILE A 305 17.32 0.23 20.86
CA ILE A 305 16.12 0.76 20.21
C ILE A 305 15.92 2.21 20.65
N SER A 306 15.67 3.12 19.70
CA SER A 306 15.32 4.48 20.05
C SER A 306 13.92 4.57 20.67
N ARG A 307 13.74 5.52 21.59
CA ARG A 307 12.45 5.76 22.25
C ARG A 307 11.35 6.03 21.22
N GLU A 308 11.66 6.82 20.20
CA GLU A 308 10.74 7.25 19.16
C GLU A 308 10.31 6.07 18.26
N ARG A 309 11.21 5.10 18.02
CA ARG A 309 10.92 3.87 17.25
C ARG A 309 9.91 3.00 18.00
N PHE A 310 10.11 2.80 19.31
CA PHE A 310 9.16 2.08 20.14
C PHE A 310 7.80 2.78 20.27
N GLU A 311 7.79 4.11 20.41
CA GLU A 311 6.55 4.89 20.43
C GLU A 311 5.78 4.80 19.11
N SER A 312 6.47 4.74 17.98
CA SER A 312 5.87 4.48 16.66
C SER A 312 5.20 3.12 16.62
N TYR A 313 5.90 2.06 17.05
CA TYR A 313 5.34 0.72 17.16
C TYR A 313 4.08 0.69 18.02
N GLN A 314 4.12 1.25 19.24
CA GLN A 314 2.96 1.31 20.11
C GLN A 314 1.80 2.09 19.50
N LYS A 315 2.08 3.16 18.76
CA LYS A 315 1.04 3.94 18.08
C LYS A 315 0.38 3.12 16.98
N LEU A 316 1.16 2.44 16.15
CA LEU A 316 0.64 1.59 15.07
C LEU A 316 -0.12 0.37 15.61
N GLN A 317 0.41 -0.28 16.65
CA GLN A 317 -0.25 -1.41 17.31
C GLN A 317 -1.60 -0.99 17.90
N LYS A 318 -1.69 0.23 18.46
CA LYS A 318 -2.97 0.80 18.94
C LYS A 318 -3.94 1.02 17.79
N GLU A 319 -3.49 1.58 16.67
CA GLU A 319 -4.35 1.82 15.50
C GLU A 319 -4.94 0.53 14.94
N LEU A 320 -4.13 -0.54 14.85
CA LEU A 320 -4.56 -1.88 14.42
C LEU A 320 -5.45 -2.58 15.46
N GLY A 321 -5.17 -2.43 16.75
CA GLY A 321 -5.97 -3.00 17.84
C GLY A 321 -7.40 -2.43 17.98
N TYR A 322 -7.79 -1.44 17.17
CA TYR A 322 -9.17 -0.94 17.09
C TYR A 322 -9.98 -1.51 15.91
N GLU A 323 -9.46 -2.54 15.24
CA GLU A 323 -10.15 -3.26 14.17
C GLU A 323 -11.53 -3.80 14.60
N GLY A 324 -12.54 -3.63 13.73
CA GLY A 324 -13.92 -4.14 13.94
C GLY A 324 -14.87 -3.25 14.75
N LEU A 325 -14.39 -2.16 15.35
CA LEU A 325 -15.22 -1.28 16.18
C LEU A 325 -15.84 -0.14 15.35
N ASN A 326 -17.14 0.10 15.47
CA ASN A 326 -17.76 1.30 14.87
C ASN A 326 -17.31 2.58 15.60
N SER A 327 -17.57 3.76 15.04
CA SER A 327 -17.12 5.04 15.62
C SER A 327 -17.52 5.27 17.09
N ARG A 328 -18.70 4.83 17.52
CA ARG A 328 -19.13 4.86 18.94
C ARG A 328 -18.39 3.85 19.80
N GLN A 329 -18.08 2.68 19.26
CA GLN A 329 -17.32 1.65 19.97
C GLN A 329 -15.85 2.06 20.12
N LEU A 330 -15.22 2.57 19.05
CA LEU A 330 -13.91 3.24 19.08
C LEU A 330 -13.83 4.34 20.15
N GLU A 331 -14.85 5.20 20.23
CA GLU A 331 -14.93 6.26 21.25
C GLU A 331 -15.07 5.67 22.66
N GLN A 332 -15.88 4.61 22.83
CA GLN A 332 -16.02 3.92 24.11
C GLN A 332 -14.74 3.19 24.53
N GLU A 333 -14.06 2.50 23.61
CA GLU A 333 -12.77 1.83 23.82
C GLU A 333 -11.67 2.84 24.21
N LYS A 334 -11.60 3.96 23.50
CA LYS A 334 -10.68 5.07 23.80
C LYS A 334 -10.95 5.65 25.18
N ILE A 335 -12.22 5.86 25.55
CA ILE A 335 -12.59 6.39 26.86
C ILE A 335 -12.34 5.36 27.97
N LYS A 336 -12.64 4.08 27.73
CA LYS A 336 -12.37 2.99 28.66
C LYS A 336 -10.87 2.85 28.93
N ARG A 337 -10.03 2.96 27.90
CA ARG A 337 -8.58 2.87 28.04
C ARG A 337 -7.93 4.11 28.68
N MET A 338 -8.41 5.31 28.35
CA MET A 338 -7.84 6.56 28.89
C MET A 338 -8.35 6.93 30.28
N PHE A 339 -9.58 6.54 30.62
CA PHE A 339 -10.25 7.00 31.83
C PHE A 339 -10.90 5.87 32.63
N GLY A 340 -10.74 4.60 32.25
CA GLY A 340 -11.44 3.46 32.87
C GLY A 340 -12.89 3.33 32.39
N SER A 341 -13.64 4.44 32.40
CA SER A 341 -15.04 4.49 31.99
C SER A 341 -15.49 5.90 31.57
N LYS A 342 -16.65 5.99 30.89
CA LYS A 342 -17.30 7.28 30.57
C LYS A 342 -17.71 8.05 31.84
N GLY A 343 -17.95 7.37 32.95
CA GLY A 343 -18.27 8.00 34.23
C GLY A 343 -17.07 8.72 34.83
N GLU A 344 -15.92 8.04 34.85
CA GLU A 344 -14.65 8.56 35.34
C GLU A 344 -14.14 9.72 34.48
N MET A 345 -14.22 9.64 33.14
CA MET A 345 -13.87 10.76 32.26
C MET A 345 -14.63 12.05 32.61
N LYS A 346 -15.94 11.95 32.88
CA LYS A 346 -16.77 13.10 33.26
C LYS A 346 -16.38 13.65 34.64
N GLN A 347 -15.96 12.80 35.57
CA GLN A 347 -15.46 13.23 36.88
C GLN A 347 -14.10 13.93 36.76
N THR A 348 -13.16 13.37 35.99
CA THR A 348 -11.84 13.97 35.70
C THR A 348 -11.99 15.33 35.02
N MET A 349 -12.86 15.44 34.01
CA MET A 349 -13.13 16.72 33.36
C MET A 349 -13.78 17.75 34.30
N LYS A 350 -14.70 17.35 35.17
CA LYS A 350 -15.28 18.24 36.20
C LYS A 350 -14.23 18.73 37.19
N TYR A 351 -13.32 17.85 37.62
CA TYR A 351 -12.23 18.20 38.51
C TYR A 351 -11.29 19.24 37.90
N VAL A 352 -10.86 19.03 36.64
CA VAL A 352 -10.01 19.99 35.90
C VAL A 352 -10.73 21.34 35.71
N LYS A 353 -12.02 21.32 35.37
CA LYS A 353 -12.82 22.55 35.18
C LYS A 353 -13.03 23.34 36.47
N ASN A 354 -13.10 22.67 37.61
CA ASN A 354 -13.21 23.31 38.92
C ASN A 354 -11.86 23.82 39.45
N LYS A 355 -10.74 23.20 39.04
CA LYS A 355 -9.39 23.65 39.40
C LYS A 355 -8.98 24.93 38.67
N HIS A 356 -9.49 25.17 37.46
CA HIS A 356 -9.31 26.43 36.71
C HIS A 356 -10.29 27.56 37.08
N LYS A 357 -11.19 27.32 38.04
CA LYS A 357 -12.11 28.34 38.59
C LYS A 357 -11.71 28.85 39.98
N ARG A 358 -10.59 28.36 40.52
CA ARG A 358 -9.86 28.92 41.65
C ARG A 358 -8.57 29.52 41.12
#